data_AF-G7WFS8-F1
#
_entry.id   AF-G7WFS8-F1
#
_cell.length_a   1.000
_cell.length_b   1.000
_cell.length_c   1.000
_cell.angle_alpha   90.00
_cell.angle_beta   90.00
_cell.angle_gamma   90.00
#
_symmetry.space_group_name_H-M   'P 1'
#
loop_
_entity.id
_entity.type
_entity.pdbx_description
1 polymer ?
#
loop_
_entity_poly.entity_id
_entity_poly.type
_entity_poly.pdbx_seq_one_letter_code
_entity_poly.pdbx_strand_id
1 'polypeptide(L)'
;MSASLTDPEILYAQKIYYFFFLLTLTSLTTAFVMLVFSFYYGLFTMAFGIGISYILMLLKRNFHPPEKVITAKRMAHTISQNTSPSAIACFAIQLYYYFQESNQAIDLLEKFLPSNDPLIYATLGDILLKEGKTKQALYILRGNPYALIDPLLLATQARVLKQIGRVSEAAKLFERSIHIATQNGFPKIENNWLTQKILTMSHLAGIHHSLADCYFRLENFSDAKKHYHAGNRLLIDISLWRNCPSVHNHSTKIHKKTY
;
A
#
# COMPACT_ATOMS: atom_id res chain seq x y z
N MET A 1 -20.00 -11.63 -2.53
CA MET A 1 -19.07 -11.47 -1.38
C MET A 1 -18.18 -10.27 -1.69
N SER A 2 -18.64 -9.05 -1.38
CA SER A 2 -17.90 -7.82 -1.67
C SER A 2 -16.80 -7.64 -0.63
N ALA A 3 -15.70 -8.37 -0.79
CA ALA A 3 -14.46 -8.01 -0.12
C ALA A 3 -14.15 -6.58 -0.55
N SER A 4 -14.05 -5.65 0.41
CA SER A 4 -13.57 -4.30 0.16
C SER A 4 -12.15 -4.43 -0.41
N LEU A 5 -12.05 -4.40 -1.74
CA LEU A 5 -10.88 -4.68 -2.56
C LEU A 5 -9.90 -3.50 -2.52
N THR A 6 -9.79 -2.86 -1.36
CA THR A 6 -8.90 -1.74 -1.13
C THR A 6 -7.58 -2.34 -0.69
N ASP A 7 -6.52 -2.09 -1.47
CA ASP A 7 -5.19 -2.55 -1.10
C ASP A 7 -4.86 -2.11 0.33
N PRO A 8 -4.19 -2.97 1.12
CA PRO A 8 -3.80 -2.61 2.48
C PRO A 8 -3.00 -1.30 2.51
N GLU A 9 -2.30 -1.01 1.41
CA GLU A 9 -1.52 0.19 1.22
C GLU A 9 -2.41 1.47 1.18
N ILE A 10 -3.52 1.41 0.46
CA ILE A 10 -4.51 2.50 0.35
C ILE A 10 -5.30 2.64 1.65
N LEU A 11 -5.69 1.52 2.24
CA LEU A 11 -6.43 1.50 3.50
C LEU A 11 -5.64 2.17 4.63
N TYR A 12 -4.33 1.91 4.72
CA TYR A 12 -3.47 2.57 5.70
C TYR A 12 -3.47 4.09 5.53
N ALA A 13 -3.29 4.58 4.31
CA ALA A 13 -3.30 6.03 4.05
C ALA A 13 -4.63 6.66 4.47
N GLN A 14 -5.76 6.05 4.10
CA GLN A 14 -7.09 6.52 4.49
C GLN A 14 -7.29 6.58 6.01
N LYS A 15 -6.81 5.57 6.73
CA LYS A 15 -6.85 5.54 8.20
C LYS A 15 -6.03 6.66 8.83
N ILE A 16 -4.82 6.91 8.32
CA ILE A 16 -3.98 8.01 8.83
C ILE A 16 -4.65 9.37 8.60
N TYR A 17 -5.26 9.61 7.43
CA TYR A 17 -6.03 10.85 7.21
C TYR A 17 -7.23 10.98 8.13
N TYR A 18 -7.94 9.88 8.36
CA TYR A 18 -9.05 9.85 9.30
C TYR A 18 -8.59 10.17 10.73
N PHE A 19 -7.45 9.62 11.15
CA PHE A 19 -6.83 9.95 12.43
C PHE A 19 -6.45 11.43 12.53
N PHE A 20 -5.82 12.01 11.50
CA PHE A 20 -5.52 13.44 11.49
C PHE A 20 -6.77 14.31 11.55
N PHE A 21 -7.83 13.94 10.84
CA PHE A 21 -9.12 14.63 10.94
C PHE A 21 -9.70 14.59 12.37
N LEU A 22 -9.60 13.46 13.08
CA LEU A 22 -10.05 13.39 14.47
C LEU A 22 -9.13 14.20 15.42
N LEU A 23 -7.84 14.25 15.13
CA LEU A 23 -6.89 15.07 15.87
C LEU A 23 -7.15 16.57 15.72
N THR A 24 -7.56 17.06 14.54
CA THR A 24 -7.91 18.48 14.38
C THR A 24 -9.13 18.84 15.22
N LEU A 25 -10.17 17.98 15.24
CA LEU A 25 -11.32 18.14 16.13
C LEU A 25 -10.91 18.13 17.61
N THR A 26 -10.08 17.17 18.00
CA THR A 26 -9.55 17.07 19.37
C THR A 26 -8.78 18.33 19.77
N SER A 27 -7.98 18.89 18.86
CA SER A 27 -7.19 20.10 19.10
C SER A 27 -8.09 21.32 19.28
N LEU A 28 -9.15 21.46 18.48
CA LEU A 28 -10.14 22.54 18.62
C LEU A 28 -10.89 22.44 19.96
N THR A 29 -11.36 21.25 20.33
CA THR A 29 -12.02 21.03 21.63
C THR A 29 -11.06 21.32 22.79
N THR A 30 -9.80 20.90 22.68
CA THR A 30 -8.76 21.18 23.68
C THR A 30 -8.56 22.68 23.86
N ALA A 31 -8.41 23.43 22.76
CA ALA A 31 -8.24 24.88 22.81
C ALA A 31 -9.46 25.56 23.46
N PHE A 32 -10.67 25.13 23.12
CA PHE A 32 -11.90 25.64 23.75
C PHE A 32 -11.93 25.36 25.26
N VAL A 33 -11.59 24.15 25.70
CA VAL A 33 -11.55 23.80 27.13
C VAL A 33 -10.48 24.61 27.87
N MET A 34 -9.31 24.85 27.27
CA MET A 34 -8.28 25.71 27.86
C MET A 34 -8.74 27.16 28.01
N LEU A 35 -9.52 27.67 27.04
CA LEU A 35 -10.04 29.04 27.07
C LEU A 35 -11.13 29.24 28.11
N VAL A 36 -12.03 28.26 28.28
CA VAL A 36 -13.19 28.37 29.17
C VAL A 36 -12.88 27.94 30.61
N PHE A 37 -11.99 26.96 30.77
CA PHE A 37 -11.69 26.35 32.06
C PHE A 37 -10.24 26.62 32.47
N SER A 38 -9.42 25.56 32.56
CA SER A 38 -8.03 25.62 32.98
C SER A 38 -7.17 24.77 32.04
N PHE A 39 -5.89 25.14 31.95
CA PHE A 39 -4.88 24.43 31.18
C PHE A 39 -4.83 22.93 31.52
N TYR A 40 -5.01 22.56 32.79
CA TYR A 40 -4.98 21.16 33.23
C TYR A 40 -6.10 20.32 32.58
N TYR A 41 -7.33 20.83 32.54
CA TYR A 41 -8.44 20.16 31.87
C TYR A 41 -8.24 20.09 30.36
N GLY A 42 -7.59 21.10 29.77
CA GLY A 42 -7.18 21.07 28.38
C GLY A 42 -6.23 19.91 28.08
N LEU A 43 -5.16 19.75 28.85
CA LEU A 43 -4.21 18.65 28.68
C LEU A 43 -4.87 17.27 28.83
N PHE A 44 -5.75 17.11 29.81
CA PHE A 44 -6.51 15.87 29.99
C PHE A 44 -7.40 15.58 28.78
N THR A 45 -8.12 16.60 28.28
CA THR A 45 -8.96 16.51 27.08
C THR A 45 -8.14 16.11 25.86
N MET A 46 -6.95 16.67 25.70
CA MET A 46 -6.03 16.34 24.61
C MET A 46 -5.58 14.88 24.67
N ALA A 47 -5.10 14.42 25.84
CA ALA A 47 -4.63 13.05 26.02
C ALA A 47 -5.75 12.04 25.75
N PHE A 48 -6.94 12.28 26.31
CA PHE A 48 -8.09 11.42 26.10
C PHE A 48 -8.58 11.43 24.64
N GLY A 49 -8.62 12.61 24.02
CA GLY A 49 -9.03 12.77 22.62
C GLY A 49 -8.06 12.10 21.64
N ILE A 50 -6.75 12.15 21.88
CA ILE A 50 -5.76 11.38 21.10
C ILE A 50 -6.03 9.87 21.24
N GLY A 51 -6.26 9.39 22.46
CA GLY A 51 -6.57 7.98 22.72
C GLY A 51 -7.84 7.51 22.00
N ILE A 52 -8.94 8.26 22.11
CA ILE A 52 -10.18 7.97 21.38
C ILE A 52 -9.97 8.01 19.87
N SER A 53 -9.28 9.04 19.35
CA SER A 53 -9.01 9.19 17.92
C SER A 53 -8.27 7.98 17.36
N TYR A 54 -7.28 7.47 18.10
CA TYR A 54 -6.54 6.28 17.74
C TYR A 54 -7.44 5.04 17.74
N ILE A 55 -8.24 4.82 18.79
CA ILE A 55 -9.18 3.68 18.85
C ILE A 55 -10.19 3.73 17.70
N LEU A 56 -10.76 4.90 17.41
CA LEU A 56 -11.70 5.07 16.29
C LEU A 56 -11.04 4.77 14.94
N MET A 57 -9.78 5.17 14.74
CA MET A 57 -9.02 4.80 13.55
C MET A 57 -8.85 3.27 13.42
N LEU A 58 -8.50 2.58 14.52
CA LEU A 58 -8.37 1.12 14.52
C LEU A 58 -9.70 0.42 14.17
N LEU A 59 -10.81 0.92 14.71
CA LEU A 59 -12.15 0.35 14.50
C LEU A 59 -12.70 0.64 13.09
N LYS A 60 -12.25 1.70 12.43
CA LYS A 60 -12.72 2.08 11.09
C LYS A 60 -12.17 1.14 10.02
N ARG A 61 -12.95 0.11 9.67
CA ARG A 61 -12.57 -0.87 8.63
C ARG A 61 -12.91 -0.44 7.20
N ASN A 62 -14.02 0.28 7.04
CA ASN A 62 -14.55 0.61 5.73
C ASN A 62 -14.57 2.12 5.50
N PHE A 63 -13.93 2.56 4.43
CA PHE A 63 -14.02 3.92 3.91
C PHE A 63 -14.96 3.92 2.72
N HIS A 64 -15.97 4.77 2.77
CA HIS A 64 -16.87 4.92 1.63
C HIS A 64 -16.14 5.73 0.57
N PRO A 65 -16.16 5.29 -0.69
CA PRO A 65 -15.57 6.07 -1.76
C PRO A 65 -16.32 7.40 -1.88
N PRO A 66 -15.63 8.47 -2.33
CA PRO A 66 -16.29 9.74 -2.61
C PRO A 66 -17.36 9.57 -3.69
N GLU A 67 -18.36 10.44 -3.70
CA GLU A 67 -19.43 10.40 -4.71
C GLU A 67 -18.86 10.44 -6.13
N LYS A 68 -19.33 9.53 -6.98
CA LYS A 68 -18.84 9.37 -8.37
C LYS A 68 -18.88 10.69 -9.15
N VAL A 69 -19.96 11.47 -9.00
CA VAL A 69 -20.16 12.75 -9.71
C VAL A 69 -19.10 13.79 -9.31
N ILE A 70 -18.90 14.00 -8.00
CA ILE A 70 -17.91 14.94 -7.50
C ILE A 70 -16.51 14.53 -7.93
N THR A 71 -16.21 13.24 -7.84
CA THR A 71 -14.89 12.71 -8.18
C THR A 71 -14.62 12.80 -9.68
N ALA A 72 -15.59 12.49 -10.54
CA ALA A 72 -15.49 12.68 -11.98
C ALA A 72 -15.27 14.15 -12.37
N LYS A 73 -15.99 15.08 -11.74
CA LYS A 73 -15.82 16.52 -11.96
C LYS A 73 -14.41 17.00 -11.58
N ARG A 74 -13.89 16.53 -10.43
CA ARG A 74 -12.50 16.82 -10.02
C ARG A 74 -11.49 16.24 -10.99
N MET A 75 -11.68 14.99 -11.44
CA MET A 75 -10.81 14.34 -12.42
C MET A 75 -10.76 15.09 -13.75
N ALA A 76 -11.92 15.42 -14.31
CA ALA A 76 -12.01 16.16 -15.57
C ALA A 76 -11.27 17.50 -15.47
N HIS A 77 -11.40 18.19 -14.34
CA HIS A 77 -10.67 19.42 -14.07
C HIS A 77 -9.15 19.20 -13.98
N THR A 78 -8.70 18.21 -13.20
CA THR A 78 -7.27 17.94 -13.01
C THR A 78 -6.57 17.50 -14.29
N ILE A 79 -7.20 16.63 -15.09
CA ILE A 79 -6.62 16.16 -16.37
C ILE A 79 -6.54 17.30 -17.38
N SER A 80 -7.56 18.17 -17.43
CA SER A 80 -7.55 19.33 -18.33
C SER A 80 -6.41 20.31 -18.04
N GLN A 81 -5.87 20.30 -16.82
CA GLN A 81 -4.82 21.21 -16.37
C GLN A 81 -3.45 20.55 -16.27
N ASN A 82 -3.38 19.23 -16.06
CA ASN A 82 -2.12 18.54 -15.77
C ASN A 82 -2.14 17.11 -16.33
N THR A 83 -1.32 16.87 -17.35
CA THR A 83 -1.08 15.56 -17.98
C THR A 83 0.20 14.89 -17.50
N SER A 84 0.66 15.22 -16.29
CA SER A 84 1.80 14.53 -15.68
C SER A 84 1.53 13.03 -15.48
N PRO A 85 2.57 12.18 -15.52
CA PRO A 85 2.44 10.74 -15.30
C PRO A 85 1.74 10.38 -13.97
N SER A 86 1.97 11.16 -12.91
CA SER A 86 1.28 10.96 -11.63
C SER A 86 -0.20 11.26 -11.70
N ALA A 87 -0.61 12.34 -12.38
CA ALA A 87 -2.02 12.66 -12.56
C ALA A 87 -2.73 11.56 -13.37
N ILE A 88 -2.09 11.04 -14.42
CA ILE A 88 -2.62 9.96 -15.25
C ILE A 88 -2.72 8.65 -14.45
N ALA A 89 -1.67 8.28 -13.71
CA ALA A 89 -1.68 7.10 -12.86
C ALA A 89 -2.79 7.17 -11.80
N CYS A 90 -2.91 8.31 -11.11
CA CYS A 90 -4.00 8.56 -10.17
C CYS A 90 -5.37 8.45 -10.84
N PHE A 91 -5.54 9.00 -12.04
CA PHE A 91 -6.79 8.91 -12.78
C PHE A 91 -7.13 7.46 -13.16
N ALA A 92 -6.16 6.68 -13.64
CA ALA A 92 -6.36 5.26 -13.94
C ALA A 92 -6.71 4.44 -12.69
N ILE A 93 -6.03 4.68 -11.58
CA ILE A 93 -6.35 4.07 -10.26
C ILE A 93 -7.79 4.39 -9.87
N GLN A 94 -8.22 5.63 -10.08
CA GLN A 94 -9.58 6.06 -9.76
C GLN A 94 -10.63 5.40 -10.66
N LEU A 95 -10.38 5.33 -11.98
CA LEU A 95 -11.21 4.58 -12.92
C LEU A 95 -11.35 3.12 -12.49
N TYR A 96 -10.24 2.50 -12.11
CA TYR A 96 -10.19 1.11 -11.68
C TYR A 96 -10.95 0.85 -10.38
N TYR A 97 -10.57 1.49 -9.27
CA TYR A 97 -11.13 1.18 -7.95
C TYR A 97 -12.49 1.82 -7.68
N TYR A 98 -12.72 3.06 -8.14
CA TYR A 98 -13.94 3.80 -7.79
C TYR A 98 -15.03 3.68 -8.84
N PHE A 99 -14.67 3.72 -10.13
CA PHE A 99 -15.64 3.58 -11.20
C PHE A 99 -15.86 2.13 -11.63
N GLN A 100 -14.93 1.22 -11.30
CA GLN A 100 -14.93 -0.18 -11.73
C GLN A 100 -14.82 -0.32 -13.25
N GLU A 101 -14.12 0.63 -13.88
CA GLU A 101 -13.93 0.71 -15.33
C GLU A 101 -12.54 0.17 -15.71
N SER A 102 -12.33 -1.14 -15.49
CA SER A 102 -11.01 -1.76 -15.64
C SER A 102 -10.41 -1.59 -17.04
N ASN A 103 -11.22 -1.76 -18.08
CA ASN A 103 -10.77 -1.61 -19.46
C ASN A 103 -10.36 -0.17 -19.76
N GLN A 104 -11.15 0.82 -19.32
CA GLN A 104 -10.82 2.23 -19.55
C GLN A 104 -9.53 2.64 -18.82
N ALA A 105 -9.31 2.12 -17.61
CA ALA A 105 -8.07 2.36 -16.85
C ALA A 105 -6.84 1.77 -17.57
N ILE A 106 -6.97 0.54 -18.09
CA ILE A 106 -5.91 -0.12 -18.86
C ILE A 106 -5.64 0.65 -20.17
N ASP A 107 -6.66 0.93 -20.97
CA ASP A 107 -6.55 1.64 -22.25
C ASP A 107 -5.91 3.01 -22.07
N LEU A 108 -6.25 3.71 -20.98
CA LEU A 108 -5.64 4.98 -20.62
C LEU A 108 -4.14 4.81 -20.36
N LEU A 109 -3.74 3.88 -19.49
CA LEU A 109 -2.33 3.68 -19.15
C LEU A 109 -1.50 3.21 -20.34
N GLU A 110 -2.06 2.35 -21.18
CA GLU A 110 -1.41 1.85 -22.40
C GLU A 110 -1.04 2.99 -23.36
N LYS A 111 -1.92 4.00 -23.51
CA LYS A 111 -1.64 5.20 -24.32
C LYS A 111 -0.44 6.00 -23.81
N PHE A 112 -0.11 5.90 -22.53
CA PHE A 112 0.99 6.64 -21.91
C PHE A 112 2.26 5.80 -21.69
N LEU A 113 2.29 4.53 -22.12
CA LEU A 113 3.51 3.72 -22.10
C LEU A 113 4.71 4.32 -22.86
N PRO A 114 4.54 5.06 -23.98
CA PRO A 114 5.68 5.72 -24.66
C PRO A 114 6.45 6.71 -23.79
N SER A 115 5.87 7.18 -22.67
CA SER A 115 6.57 8.06 -21.72
C SER A 115 7.71 7.35 -20.96
N ASN A 116 7.71 6.01 -20.95
CA ASN A 116 8.62 5.18 -20.14
C ASN A 116 8.59 5.47 -18.64
N ASP A 117 7.56 6.17 -18.16
CA ASP A 117 7.45 6.55 -16.75
C ASP A 117 7.21 5.30 -15.85
N PRO A 118 8.07 5.03 -14.86
CA PRO A 118 7.94 3.86 -13.99
C PRO A 118 6.60 3.75 -13.27
N LEU A 119 5.97 4.87 -12.89
CA LEU A 119 4.69 4.88 -12.17
C LEU A 119 3.56 4.39 -13.08
N ILE A 120 3.55 4.79 -14.35
CA ILE A 120 2.56 4.32 -15.34
C ILE A 120 2.69 2.80 -15.52
N TYR A 121 3.91 2.31 -15.73
CA TYR A 121 4.17 0.88 -15.92
C TYR A 121 3.84 0.05 -14.67
N ALA A 122 4.21 0.52 -13.49
CA ALA A 122 3.88 -0.13 -12.23
C ALA A 122 2.37 -0.19 -12.00
N THR A 123 1.67 0.93 -12.22
CA THR A 123 0.21 1.01 -12.07
C THR A 123 -0.50 0.07 -13.03
N LEU A 124 -0.07 0.04 -14.30
CA LEU A 124 -0.63 -0.88 -15.29
C LEU A 124 -0.32 -2.34 -14.92
N GLY A 125 0.90 -2.63 -14.49
CA GLY A 125 1.31 -3.95 -14.03
C GLY A 125 0.47 -4.46 -12.86
N ASP A 126 0.22 -3.62 -11.85
CA ASP A 126 -0.64 -3.96 -10.71
C ASP A 126 -2.10 -4.19 -11.13
N ILE A 127 -2.67 -3.33 -11.97
CA ILE A 127 -4.04 -3.51 -12.49
C ILE A 127 -4.14 -4.82 -13.28
N LEU A 128 -3.22 -5.08 -14.21
CA LEU A 128 -3.22 -6.31 -15.00
C LEU A 128 -3.06 -7.55 -14.13
N LEU A 129 -2.24 -7.48 -13.08
CA LEU A 129 -2.07 -8.58 -12.13
C LEU A 129 -3.39 -8.92 -11.43
N LYS A 130 -4.14 -7.91 -11.01
CA LYS A 130 -5.45 -8.03 -10.35
C LYS A 130 -6.54 -8.56 -11.28
N GLU A 131 -6.49 -8.17 -12.55
CA GLU A 131 -7.34 -8.72 -13.60
C GLU A 131 -6.91 -10.14 -14.05
N GLY A 132 -5.93 -10.75 -13.40
CA GLY A 132 -5.43 -12.09 -13.73
C GLY A 132 -4.57 -12.16 -15.00
N LYS A 133 -4.33 -11.03 -15.68
CA LYS A 133 -3.50 -10.90 -16.89
C LYS A 133 -2.00 -10.92 -16.58
N THR A 134 -1.58 -11.92 -15.81
CA THR A 134 -0.27 -12.02 -15.16
C THR A 134 0.91 -12.05 -16.15
N LYS A 135 0.75 -12.74 -17.29
CA LYS A 135 1.78 -12.80 -18.33
C LYS A 135 1.99 -11.43 -19.01
N GLN A 136 0.89 -10.74 -19.31
CA GLN A 136 0.91 -9.41 -19.91
C GLN A 136 1.54 -8.40 -18.95
N ALA A 137 1.18 -8.46 -17.66
CA ALA A 137 1.78 -7.62 -16.61
C ALA A 137 3.31 -7.78 -16.59
N LEU A 138 3.82 -9.01 -16.56
CA LEU A 138 5.27 -9.25 -16.55
C LEU A 138 5.97 -8.75 -17.81
N TYR A 139 5.34 -8.94 -18.98
CA TYR A 139 5.89 -8.48 -20.25
C TYR A 139 6.02 -6.96 -20.29
N ILE A 140 4.96 -6.24 -19.95
CA ILE A 140 4.95 -4.77 -19.93
C ILE A 140 5.98 -4.23 -18.94
N LEU A 141 6.00 -4.75 -17.71
CA LEU A 141 6.94 -4.28 -16.68
C LEU A 141 8.40 -4.45 -17.09
N ARG A 142 8.73 -5.56 -17.76
CA ARG A 142 10.09 -5.82 -18.26
C ARG A 142 10.47 -4.99 -19.48
N GLY A 143 9.49 -4.48 -20.22
CA GLY A 143 9.70 -3.59 -21.37
C GLY A 143 10.15 -2.18 -20.98
N ASN A 144 10.01 -1.78 -19.71
CA ASN A 144 10.44 -0.47 -19.25
C ASN A 144 11.98 -0.40 -19.13
N PRO A 145 12.66 0.65 -19.63
CA PRO A 145 14.11 0.83 -19.50
C PRO A 145 14.63 0.82 -18.05
N TYR A 146 13.79 1.22 -17.10
CA TYR A 146 14.11 1.31 -15.67
C TYR A 146 13.72 0.06 -14.87
N ALA A 147 13.25 -1.01 -15.53
CA ALA A 147 12.70 -2.21 -14.89
C ALA A 147 13.60 -2.87 -13.85
N LEU A 148 14.92 -2.65 -13.92
CA LEU A 148 15.90 -3.24 -12.99
C LEU A 148 16.43 -2.28 -11.94
N ILE A 149 16.08 -1.00 -12.01
CA ILE A 149 16.64 0.04 -11.13
C ILE A 149 15.59 0.90 -10.43
N ASP A 150 14.35 0.90 -10.91
CA ASP A 150 13.25 1.56 -10.22
C ASP A 150 12.65 0.65 -9.12
N PRO A 151 12.58 1.11 -7.86
CA PRO A 151 12.10 0.28 -6.76
C PRO A 151 10.63 -0.11 -6.88
N LEU A 152 9.79 0.73 -7.50
CA LEU A 152 8.37 0.46 -7.68
C LEU A 152 8.15 -0.62 -8.76
N LEU A 153 8.86 -0.54 -9.88
CA LEU A 153 8.84 -1.57 -10.93
C LEU A 153 9.37 -2.91 -10.42
N LEU A 154 10.45 -2.91 -9.63
CA LEU A 154 11.00 -4.12 -9.02
C LEU A 154 9.99 -4.78 -8.08
N ALA A 155 9.34 -4.01 -7.21
CA ALA A 155 8.30 -4.52 -6.31
C ALA A 155 7.11 -5.09 -7.08
N THR A 156 6.65 -4.39 -8.12
CA THR A 156 5.52 -4.83 -8.94
C THR A 156 5.86 -6.14 -9.66
N GLN A 157 7.02 -6.23 -10.32
CA GLN A 157 7.50 -7.46 -10.94
C GLN A 157 7.60 -8.61 -9.94
N ALA A 158 8.09 -8.34 -8.72
CA ALA A 158 8.17 -9.34 -7.66
C ALA A 158 6.79 -9.87 -7.25
N ARG A 159 5.76 -9.00 -7.14
CA ARG A 159 4.37 -9.43 -6.90
C ARG A 159 3.87 -10.33 -8.04
N VAL A 160 4.14 -9.97 -9.30
CA VAL A 160 3.80 -10.81 -10.47
C VAL A 160 4.49 -12.17 -10.41
N LEU A 161 5.80 -12.20 -10.12
CA LEU A 161 6.60 -13.43 -9.99
C LEU A 161 6.10 -14.33 -8.85
N LYS A 162 5.73 -13.73 -7.72
CA LYS A 162 5.15 -14.45 -6.57
C LYS A 162 3.83 -15.11 -6.95
N GLN A 163 2.98 -14.46 -7.75
CA GLN A 163 1.69 -15.00 -8.19
C GLN A 163 1.86 -16.20 -9.16
N ILE A 164 2.88 -16.18 -10.03
CA ILE A 164 3.20 -17.33 -10.91
C ILE A 164 4.06 -18.41 -10.24
N GLY A 165 4.31 -18.32 -8.93
CA GLY A 165 5.05 -19.34 -8.18
C GLY A 165 6.58 -19.26 -8.27
N ARG A 166 7.14 -18.23 -8.92
CA ARG A 166 8.61 -18.00 -8.96
C ARG A 166 9.07 -17.26 -7.70
N VAL A 167 8.87 -17.90 -6.55
CA VAL A 167 9.03 -17.29 -5.22
C VAL A 167 10.47 -16.84 -4.94
N SER A 168 11.47 -17.63 -5.32
CA SER A 168 12.89 -17.31 -5.11
C SER A 168 13.33 -16.05 -5.86
N GLU A 169 12.84 -15.86 -7.09
CA GLU A 169 13.11 -14.65 -7.88
C GLU A 169 12.34 -13.45 -7.37
N ALA A 170 11.09 -13.65 -6.96
CA ALA A 170 10.29 -12.61 -6.32
C ALA A 170 10.98 -12.06 -5.07
N ALA A 171 11.54 -12.95 -4.22
CA ALA A 171 12.29 -12.55 -3.04
C ALA A 171 13.46 -11.62 -3.40
N LYS A 172 14.30 -12.01 -4.36
CA LYS A 172 15.45 -11.19 -4.82
C LYS A 172 15.03 -9.82 -5.34
N LEU A 173 13.93 -9.74 -6.09
CA LEU A 173 13.43 -8.45 -6.60
C LEU A 173 12.86 -7.57 -5.47
N PHE A 174 12.15 -8.14 -4.49
CA PHE A 174 11.70 -7.39 -3.32
C PHE A 174 12.87 -6.87 -2.48
N GLU A 175 13.90 -7.67 -2.26
CA GLU A 175 15.12 -7.23 -1.55
C GLU A 175 15.79 -6.06 -2.26
N ARG A 176 15.96 -6.18 -3.59
CA ARG A 176 16.55 -5.12 -4.40
C ARG A 176 15.69 -3.85 -4.37
N SER A 177 14.36 -3.99 -4.43
CA SER A 177 13.42 -2.88 -4.30
C SER A 177 13.58 -2.16 -2.96
N ILE A 178 13.61 -2.89 -1.84
CA ILE A 178 13.85 -2.32 -0.50
C ILE A 178 15.19 -1.59 -0.46
N HIS A 179 16.26 -2.24 -0.93
CA HIS A 179 17.60 -1.66 -0.89
C HIS A 179 17.66 -0.32 -1.61
N ILE A 180 17.16 -0.26 -2.84
CA ILE A 180 17.12 0.97 -3.64
C ILE A 180 16.21 2.02 -2.98
N ALA A 181 15.02 1.62 -2.52
CA ALA A 181 14.09 2.55 -1.86
C ALA A 181 14.66 3.14 -0.57
N THR A 182 15.46 2.38 0.19
CA THR A 182 16.10 2.91 1.41
C THR A 182 17.22 3.91 1.11
N GLN A 183 17.89 3.78 -0.04
CA GLN A 183 18.96 4.69 -0.44
C GLN A 183 18.43 5.95 -1.14
N ASN A 184 17.48 5.76 -2.07
CA ASN A 184 17.06 6.80 -3.01
C ASN A 184 15.60 7.25 -2.83
N GLY A 185 14.82 6.55 -1.99
CA GLY A 185 13.38 6.75 -1.86
C GLY A 185 12.57 6.09 -2.99
N PHE A 186 11.24 6.14 -2.86
CA PHE A 186 10.32 5.84 -3.95
C PHE A 186 10.11 7.08 -4.83
N PRO A 187 9.76 6.91 -6.12
CA PRO A 187 9.37 8.02 -6.98
C PRO A 187 8.24 8.85 -6.35
N LYS A 188 8.27 10.16 -6.57
CA LYS A 188 7.26 11.09 -6.06
C LYS A 188 5.95 10.89 -6.82
N ILE A 189 4.91 10.48 -6.11
CA ILE A 189 3.55 10.29 -6.65
C ILE A 189 2.72 11.56 -6.41
N GLU A 190 2.90 12.21 -5.26
CA GLU A 190 2.16 13.41 -4.90
C GLU A 190 3.06 14.60 -4.55
N ASN A 191 2.55 15.80 -4.79
CA ASN A 191 3.22 17.06 -4.44
C ASN A 191 3.20 17.33 -2.92
N ASN A 192 2.29 16.72 -2.16
CA ASN A 192 2.25 16.88 -0.71
C ASN A 192 3.24 15.92 -0.03
N TRP A 193 4.24 16.50 0.65
CA TRP A 193 5.29 15.76 1.33
C TRP A 193 4.75 14.76 2.38
N LEU A 194 3.68 15.12 3.09
CA LEU A 194 3.09 14.27 4.12
C LEU A 194 2.43 13.04 3.49
N THR A 195 1.62 13.25 2.44
CA THR A 195 1.00 12.14 1.71
C THR A 195 2.06 11.22 1.14
N GLN A 196 3.07 11.79 0.48
CA GLN A 196 4.17 11.03 -0.10
C GLN A 196 4.85 10.16 0.96
N LYS A 197 5.10 10.70 2.15
CA LYS A 197 5.73 9.95 3.25
C LYS A 197 4.85 8.82 3.75
N ILE A 198 3.54 9.05 3.92
CA ILE A 198 2.57 8.03 4.33
C ILE A 198 2.51 6.90 3.29
N LEU A 199 2.37 7.24 2.01
CA LEU A 199 2.34 6.28 0.91
C LEU A 199 3.64 5.48 0.82
N THR A 200 4.79 6.14 0.94
CA THR A 200 6.12 5.50 0.94
C THR A 200 6.24 4.47 2.06
N MET A 201 5.84 4.84 3.30
CA MET A 201 5.84 3.91 4.44
C MET A 201 4.89 2.73 4.20
N SER A 202 3.71 3.01 3.63
CA SER A 202 2.69 2.02 3.29
C SER A 202 3.21 0.99 2.28
N HIS A 203 3.77 1.44 1.16
CA HIS A 203 4.36 0.59 0.14
C HIS A 203 5.54 -0.22 0.69
N LEU A 204 6.43 0.42 1.44
CA LEU A 204 7.59 -0.27 2.02
C LEU A 204 7.16 -1.35 3.02
N ALA A 205 6.13 -1.10 3.82
CA ALA A 205 5.53 -2.11 4.69
C ALA A 205 4.96 -3.29 3.88
N GLY A 206 4.21 -3.00 2.81
CA GLY A 206 3.66 -4.00 1.89
C GLY A 206 4.73 -4.86 1.22
N ILE A 207 5.86 -4.27 0.84
CA ILE A 207 7.01 -4.99 0.26
C ILE A 207 7.67 -5.87 1.31
N HIS A 208 7.90 -5.38 2.53
CA HIS A 208 8.44 -6.19 3.62
C HIS A 208 7.54 -7.39 3.95
N HIS A 209 6.23 -7.18 4.04
CA HIS A 209 5.28 -8.28 4.25
C HIS A 209 5.29 -9.28 3.08
N SER A 210 5.36 -8.79 1.84
CA SER A 210 5.41 -9.66 0.66
C SER A 210 6.69 -10.47 0.58
N LEU A 211 7.83 -9.87 0.96
CA LEU A 211 9.11 -10.56 1.09
C LEU A 211 9.11 -11.58 2.23
N ALA A 212 8.49 -11.23 3.36
CA ALA A 212 8.30 -12.17 4.47
C ALA A 212 7.49 -13.40 4.05
N ASP A 213 6.42 -13.22 3.26
CA ASP A 213 5.66 -14.33 2.67
C ASP A 213 6.53 -15.20 1.76
N CYS A 214 7.41 -14.58 0.95
CA CYS A 214 8.34 -15.33 0.10
C CYS A 214 9.31 -16.15 0.94
N TYR A 215 9.92 -15.56 1.97
CA TYR A 215 10.83 -16.26 2.87
C TYR A 215 10.16 -17.39 3.64
N PHE A 216 8.92 -17.19 4.07
CA PHE A 216 8.13 -18.23 4.71
C PHE A 216 7.92 -19.43 3.78
N ARG A 217 7.57 -19.16 2.50
CA ARG A 217 7.40 -20.21 1.47
C ARG A 217 8.70 -20.91 1.09
N LEU A 218 9.85 -20.23 1.24
CA LEU A 218 11.19 -20.81 1.05
C LEU A 218 11.72 -21.47 2.32
N GLU A 219 10.89 -21.64 3.35
CA GLU A 219 11.24 -22.25 4.64
C GLU A 219 12.35 -21.50 5.42
N ASN A 220 12.65 -20.26 5.04
CA ASN A 220 13.55 -19.39 5.78
C ASN A 220 12.77 -18.58 6.83
N PHE A 221 12.38 -19.25 7.91
CA PHE A 221 11.51 -18.66 8.94
C PHE A 221 12.16 -17.51 9.71
N SER A 222 13.48 -17.51 9.85
CA SER A 222 14.22 -16.45 10.54
C SER A 222 14.07 -15.12 9.80
N ASP A 223 14.35 -15.12 8.49
CA ASP A 223 14.23 -13.91 7.66
C ASP A 223 12.76 -13.53 7.44
N ALA A 224 11.85 -14.50 7.34
CA ALA A 224 10.41 -14.23 7.30
C ALA A 224 9.98 -13.41 8.53
N LYS A 225 10.33 -13.86 9.74
CA LYS A 225 9.97 -13.16 10.99
C LYS A 225 10.59 -11.76 11.04
N LYS A 226 11.85 -11.62 10.65
CA LYS A 226 12.55 -10.33 10.57
C LYS A 226 11.78 -9.34 9.68
N HIS A 227 11.36 -9.78 8.50
CA HIS A 227 10.64 -8.91 7.55
C HIS A 227 9.19 -8.63 7.95
N TYR A 228 8.48 -9.55 8.62
CA TYR A 228 7.19 -9.23 9.23
C TYR A 228 7.31 -8.11 10.26
N HIS A 229 8.30 -8.18 11.15
CA HIS A 229 8.54 -7.12 12.14
C HIS A 229 8.96 -5.80 11.48
N ALA A 230 9.82 -5.84 10.45
CA ALA A 230 10.21 -4.64 9.72
C ALA A 230 9.01 -3.94 9.07
N GLY A 231 8.13 -4.70 8.42
CA GLY A 231 6.90 -4.15 7.83
C GLY A 231 5.94 -3.59 8.89
N ASN A 232 5.73 -4.31 10.01
CA ASN A 232 4.84 -3.85 11.08
C ASN A 232 5.32 -2.55 11.73
N ARG A 233 6.65 -2.36 11.90
CA ARG A 233 7.22 -1.14 12.48
C ARG A 233 6.96 0.12 11.64
N LEU A 234 6.67 -0.03 10.34
CA LEU A 234 6.34 1.08 9.45
C LEU A 234 4.86 1.50 9.54
N LEU A 235 4.02 0.65 10.14
CA LEU A 235 2.58 0.86 10.25
C LEU A 235 2.22 1.26 11.69
N ILE A 236 1.73 2.48 11.85
CA ILE A 236 1.20 2.98 13.13
C ILE A 236 -0.07 2.23 13.54
N ASP A 237 -0.82 1.75 12.55
CA ASP A 237 -2.04 0.98 12.73
C ASP A 237 -1.72 -0.50 13.00
N ILE A 238 -1.83 -0.89 14.28
CA ILE A 238 -1.63 -2.28 14.72
C ILE A 238 -2.63 -3.27 14.10
N SER A 239 -3.80 -2.81 13.63
CA SER A 239 -4.78 -3.69 12.99
C SER A 239 -4.35 -4.15 11.59
N LEU A 240 -3.34 -3.51 11.00
CA LEU A 240 -2.73 -3.91 9.73
C LEU A 240 -1.45 -4.74 9.92
N TRP A 241 -1.03 -4.99 11.16
CA TRP A 241 0.13 -5.82 11.43
C TRP A 241 -0.12 -7.26 10.99
N ARG A 242 0.90 -7.84 10.35
CA ARG A 242 0.89 -9.25 9.94
C ARG A 242 1.77 -10.06 10.88
N ASN A 243 1.26 -11.20 11.30
CA ASN A 243 2.00 -12.15 12.11
C ASN A 243 2.63 -13.21 11.23
N CYS A 244 3.85 -13.63 11.58
CA CYS A 244 4.46 -14.79 10.96
C CYS A 244 3.60 -16.02 11.30
N PRO A 245 3.15 -16.81 10.30
CA PRO A 245 2.40 -18.02 10.57
C PRO A 245 3.20 -18.95 11.47
N SER A 246 2.55 -19.57 12.46
CA SER A 246 3.21 -20.60 13.26
C SER A 246 3.58 -21.77 12.36
N VAL A 247 4.83 -22.18 12.38
CA VAL A 247 5.23 -23.48 11.81
C VAL A 247 4.55 -24.53 12.67
N HIS A 248 3.43 -25.10 12.20
CA HIS A 248 2.89 -26.29 12.83
C HIS A 248 3.95 -27.37 12.65
N ASN A 249 4.58 -27.77 13.76
CA ASN A 249 5.47 -28.91 13.82
C ASN A 249 4.69 -30.18 13.48
N HIS A 250 4.37 -30.41 12.21
CA HIS A 250 4.13 -31.76 11.69
C HIS A 250 5.47 -32.45 11.48
N SER A 251 6.24 -32.54 12.57
CA SER A 251 7.39 -33.41 12.68
C SER A 251 7.00 -34.54 13.63
N THR A 252 6.91 -35.75 13.08
CA THR A 252 7.02 -37.05 13.75
C THR A 252 5.84 -37.59 14.58
N LYS A 253 4.88 -38.23 13.88
CA LYS A 253 4.32 -39.54 14.31
C LYS A 253 4.13 -40.46 13.11
N ILE A 254 5.17 -40.62 12.29
CA ILE A 254 5.34 -41.83 11.48
C ILE A 254 6.43 -42.63 12.19
N HIS A 255 6.08 -43.18 13.35
CA HIS A 255 6.87 -44.25 13.94
C HIS A 255 6.65 -45.48 13.07
N LYS A 256 7.74 -45.94 12.45
CA LYS A 256 7.90 -47.26 11.85
C LYS A 256 7.11 -48.31 12.63
N LYS A 257 6.07 -48.88 12.02
CA LYS A 257 5.69 -50.28 12.30
C LYS A 257 6.38 -51.14 11.27
N THR A 258 7.66 -51.42 11.53
CA THR A 258 8.26 -52.70 11.17
C THR A 258 7.97 -53.63 12.34
N TYR A 259 7.04 -54.56 12.14
CA TYR A 259 7.07 -55.94 12.61
C TYR A 259 6.15 -56.74 11.69
#